data_AF-B0JP27-F1
#
_entry.id   AF-B0JP27-F1
#
_cell.length_a   1.000
_cell.length_b   1.000
_cell.length_c   1.000
_cell.angle_alpha   90.00
_cell.angle_beta   90.00
_cell.angle_gamma   90.00
#
_symmetry.space_group_name_H-M   'P 1'
#
loop_
_entity.id
_entity.type
_entity.pdbx_description
1 polymer ?
#
loop_
_entity_poly.entity_id
_entity_poly.type
_entity_poly.pdbx_seq_one_letter_code
_entity_poly.pdbx_strand_id
1 'polypeptide(L)'
;MVRQLDDSPKTTIVYPDSDGKPMADNTRQFRWITTIKANLDWLFANDADVFVAGDLLWYPVEGDNKTRQAPDVMVAFGRPKGERGSYQQWKENNIPPQVVFEILSPGNTQTEMTRKLLFYDRYGVEEYYIYNPHSAP
;
A
#
# COMPACT_ATOMS: atom_id res chain seq x y z
N MET A 1 12.24 -40.84 23.08
CA MET A 1 11.15 -39.85 22.96
C MET A 1 10.96 -39.56 21.48
N VAL A 2 9.79 -39.89 20.92
CA VAL A 2 9.48 -39.64 19.51
C VAL A 2 8.93 -38.21 19.41
N ARG A 3 9.60 -37.34 18.65
CA ARG A 3 9.06 -36.01 18.30
C ARG A 3 8.01 -36.24 17.21
N GLN A 4 6.75 -36.07 17.60
CA GLN A 4 5.65 -36.01 16.65
C GLN A 4 5.76 -34.66 15.93
N LEU A 5 5.99 -34.70 14.61
CA LEU A 5 5.87 -33.52 13.76
C LEU A 5 4.37 -33.29 13.58
N ASP A 6 3.88 -32.13 13.97
CA ASP A 6 2.50 -31.72 13.74
C ASP A 6 2.25 -31.61 12.23
N ASP A 7 1.70 -32.66 11.64
CA ASP A 7 1.34 -32.77 10.22
C ASP A 7 -0.08 -32.24 9.96
N SER A 8 -0.47 -31.20 10.72
CA SER A 8 -1.74 -30.51 10.48
C SER A 8 -1.65 -29.83 9.09
N PRO A 9 -2.59 -30.06 8.17
CA PRO A 9 -2.54 -29.43 6.86
C PRO A 9 -2.57 -27.91 7.05
N LYS A 10 -1.46 -27.24 6.70
CA LYS A 10 -1.40 -25.78 6.67
C LYS A 10 -2.44 -25.32 5.66
N THR A 11 -3.58 -24.86 6.17
CA THR A 11 -4.58 -24.22 5.32
C THR A 11 -3.90 -23.01 4.72
N THR A 12 -3.72 -23.02 3.39
CA THR A 12 -3.01 -21.94 2.71
C THR A 12 -3.87 -20.69 2.77
N ILE A 13 -3.39 -19.67 3.47
CA ILE A 13 -4.08 -18.39 3.59
C ILE A 13 -3.98 -17.69 2.23
N VAL A 14 -5.15 -17.32 1.69
CA VAL A 14 -5.23 -16.55 0.44
C VAL A 14 -5.13 -15.07 0.78
N TYR A 15 -4.27 -14.35 0.05
CA TYR A 15 -4.14 -12.90 0.10
C TYR A 15 -4.71 -12.34 -1.22
N PRO A 16 -5.93 -11.79 -1.23
CA PRO A 16 -6.52 -11.23 -2.43
C PRO A 16 -5.75 -10.02 -2.96
N ASP A 17 -5.66 -9.88 -4.27
CA ASP A 17 -5.05 -8.70 -4.91
C ASP A 17 -6.02 -7.50 -5.01
N SER A 18 -7.29 -7.69 -4.62
CA SER A 18 -8.32 -6.65 -4.60
C SER A 18 -9.22 -6.75 -3.37
N ASP A 19 -9.74 -5.62 -2.91
CA ASP A 19 -10.80 -5.54 -1.90
C ASP A 19 -12.21 -5.33 -2.48
N GLY A 20 -12.33 -5.33 -3.81
CA GLY A 20 -13.58 -5.14 -4.53
C GLY A 20 -14.08 -3.69 -4.60
N LYS A 21 -13.30 -2.72 -4.09
CA LYS A 21 -13.62 -1.29 -4.20
C LYS A 21 -13.05 -0.71 -5.49
N PRO A 22 -13.61 0.41 -5.98
CA PRO A 22 -12.97 1.17 -7.05
C PRO A 22 -11.67 1.80 -6.56
N MET A 23 -10.71 1.97 -7.47
CA MET A 23 -9.44 2.66 -7.20
C MET A 23 -9.60 4.13 -6.82
N ALA A 24 -10.68 4.78 -7.27
CA ALA A 24 -10.93 6.19 -7.01
C ALA A 24 -12.43 6.46 -6.98
N ASP A 25 -12.84 7.43 -6.17
CA ASP A 25 -14.24 7.86 -6.04
C ASP A 25 -14.69 8.74 -7.21
N ASN A 26 -13.76 9.44 -7.87
CA ASN A 26 -14.08 10.33 -8.99
C ASN A 26 -12.87 10.59 -9.91
N THR A 27 -13.14 11.20 -11.06
CA THR A 27 -12.14 11.49 -12.10
C THR A 27 -11.03 12.45 -11.64
N ARG A 28 -11.30 13.34 -10.70
CA ARG A 28 -10.30 14.28 -10.16
C ARG A 28 -9.33 13.56 -9.24
N GLN A 29 -9.82 12.72 -8.34
CA GLN A 29 -8.98 11.89 -7.48
C GLN A 29 -8.10 10.96 -8.34
N PHE A 30 -8.71 10.23 -9.29
CA PHE A 30 -7.99 9.37 -10.23
C PHE A 30 -6.87 10.11 -10.99
N ARG A 31 -7.16 11.33 -11.48
CA ARG A 31 -6.14 12.17 -12.14
C ARG A 31 -4.96 12.46 -11.22
N TRP A 32 -5.20 12.78 -9.96
CA TRP A 32 -4.11 13.09 -9.02
C TRP A 32 -3.34 11.86 -8.57
N ILE A 33 -4.02 10.72 -8.33
CA ILE A 33 -3.37 9.42 -8.08
C ILE A 33 -2.39 9.11 -9.21
N THR A 34 -2.88 9.13 -10.45
CA THR A 34 -2.06 8.82 -11.63
C THR A 34 -0.95 9.84 -11.87
N THR A 35 -1.22 11.13 -11.65
CA THR A 35 -0.21 12.20 -11.78
C THR A 35 0.92 12.01 -10.78
N ILE A 36 0.62 11.84 -9.49
CA ILE A 36 1.63 11.67 -8.44
C ILE A 36 2.44 10.39 -8.70
N LYS A 37 1.75 9.27 -8.94
CA LYS A 37 2.40 7.98 -9.23
C LYS A 37 3.34 8.07 -10.44
N ALA A 38 2.88 8.63 -11.55
CA ALA A 38 3.69 8.73 -12.77
C ALA A 38 4.91 9.67 -12.60
N ASN A 39 4.77 10.76 -11.84
CA ASN A 39 5.89 11.65 -11.56
C ASN A 39 6.92 11.01 -10.61
N LEU A 40 6.48 10.20 -9.64
CA LEU A 40 7.39 9.43 -8.79
C LEU A 40 8.11 8.32 -9.57
N ASP A 41 7.42 7.61 -10.46
CA ASP A 41 8.07 6.67 -11.39
C ASP A 41 9.14 7.36 -12.23
N TRP A 42 8.84 8.56 -12.74
CA TRP A 42 9.79 9.33 -13.54
C TRP A 42 10.98 9.83 -12.71
N LEU A 43 10.72 10.34 -11.50
CA LEU A 43 11.73 10.80 -10.56
C LEU A 43 12.74 9.68 -10.24
N PHE A 44 12.25 8.46 -10.04
CA PHE A 44 13.05 7.29 -9.71
C PHE A 44 13.30 6.37 -10.92
N ALA A 45 13.19 6.87 -12.16
CA ALA A 45 13.31 6.04 -13.35
C ALA A 45 14.67 5.32 -13.46
N ASN A 46 15.75 5.99 -13.01
CA ASN A 46 17.11 5.47 -13.05
C ASN A 46 17.53 4.72 -11.78
N ASP A 47 16.63 4.59 -10.80
CA ASP A 47 16.87 3.83 -9.58
C ASP A 47 16.08 2.52 -9.64
N ALA A 48 16.79 1.41 -9.85
CA ALA A 48 16.18 0.09 -9.97
C ALA A 48 15.60 -0.41 -8.63
N ASP A 49 16.07 0.13 -7.50
CA ASP A 49 15.73 -0.30 -6.15
C ASP A 49 14.70 0.63 -5.48
N VAL A 50 13.93 1.38 -6.29
CA VAL A 50 12.75 2.11 -5.82
C VAL A 50 11.51 1.62 -6.55
N PHE A 51 10.60 1.05 -5.77
CA PHE A 51 9.29 0.61 -6.23
C PHE A 51 8.23 1.67 -5.91
N VAL A 52 7.43 2.02 -6.91
CA VAL A 52 6.28 2.93 -6.77
C VAL A 52 5.04 2.19 -7.24
N ALA A 53 3.96 2.28 -6.48
CA ALA A 53 2.67 1.71 -6.83
C ALA A 53 1.54 2.67 -6.46
N GLY A 54 0.40 2.54 -7.17
CA GLY A 54 -0.85 3.18 -6.78
C GLY A 54 -1.93 2.12 -6.58
N ASP A 55 -2.77 2.32 -5.57
CA ASP A 55 -3.89 1.44 -5.21
C ASP A 55 -3.54 -0.06 -5.14
N LEU A 56 -2.37 -0.36 -4.57
CA LEU A 56 -1.90 -1.73 -4.38
C LEU A 56 -2.11 -2.14 -2.93
N LEU A 57 -2.84 -3.25 -2.70
CA LEU A 57 -3.05 -3.77 -1.35
C LEU A 57 -1.73 -4.14 -0.69
N TRP A 58 -1.43 -3.51 0.45
CA TRP A 58 -0.30 -3.81 1.32
C TRP A 58 -0.74 -4.64 2.52
N TYR A 59 -0.07 -5.78 2.71
CA TYR A 59 -0.19 -6.67 3.85
C TYR A 59 1.07 -6.60 4.72
N PRO A 60 1.02 -5.96 5.91
CA PRO A 60 2.17 -5.85 6.78
C PRO A 60 2.44 -7.10 7.64
N VAL A 61 1.47 -8.01 7.78
CA VAL A 61 1.57 -9.17 8.68
C VAL A 61 1.33 -10.48 7.92
N GLU A 62 2.33 -11.37 7.92
CA GLU A 62 2.17 -12.72 7.39
C GLU A 62 1.23 -13.54 8.29
N GLY A 63 0.29 -14.24 7.68
CA GLY A 63 -0.73 -15.04 8.35
C GLY A 63 -2.05 -14.29 8.57
N ASP A 64 -2.12 -12.99 8.25
CA ASP A 64 -3.31 -12.17 8.42
C ASP A 64 -3.70 -11.47 7.11
N ASN A 65 -4.73 -12.00 6.44
CA ASN A 65 -5.24 -11.41 5.19
C ASN A 65 -6.30 -10.30 5.39
N LYS A 66 -6.58 -9.93 6.64
CA LYS A 66 -7.55 -8.90 7.03
C LYS A 66 -6.87 -7.59 7.39
N THR A 67 -5.71 -7.66 8.04
CA THR A 67 -4.86 -6.49 8.30
C THR A 67 -4.18 -6.06 7.01
N ARG A 68 -4.76 -5.07 6.32
CA ARG A 68 -4.24 -4.53 5.06
C ARG A 68 -4.75 -3.12 4.79
N GLN A 69 -4.03 -2.39 3.95
CA GLN A 69 -4.44 -1.09 3.43
C GLN A 69 -3.96 -0.97 1.98
N ALA A 70 -4.76 -0.35 1.11
CA ALA A 70 -4.29 0.15 -0.18
C ALA A 70 -4.08 1.66 -0.02
N PRO A 71 -2.84 2.16 -0.01
CA PRO A 71 -2.56 3.57 -0.17
C PRO A 71 -2.84 4.01 -1.61
N ASP A 72 -3.34 5.23 -1.80
CA ASP A 72 -3.56 5.77 -3.14
C ASP A 72 -2.25 5.78 -3.96
N VAL A 73 -1.13 6.15 -3.33
CA VAL A 73 0.23 5.96 -3.87
C VAL A 73 1.16 5.54 -2.73
N MET A 74 2.09 4.63 -3.00
CA MET A 74 3.16 4.26 -2.09
C MET A 74 4.52 4.13 -2.77
N VAL A 75 5.57 4.39 -2.01
CA VAL A 75 6.97 4.25 -2.42
C VAL A 75 7.68 3.32 -1.44
N ALA A 76 8.38 2.32 -1.97
CA ALA A 76 9.22 1.41 -1.22
C ALA A 76 10.66 1.48 -1.72
N PHE A 77 11.55 2.07 -0.92
CA PHE A 77 12.99 2.12 -1.16
C PHE A 77 13.65 0.79 -0.80
N GLY A 78 14.72 0.43 -1.52
CA GLY A 78 15.40 -0.86 -1.41
C GLY A 78 14.59 -2.03 -1.98
N ARG A 79 13.56 -1.74 -2.79
CA ARG A 79 12.70 -2.73 -3.44
C ARG A 79 12.75 -2.61 -4.95
N PRO A 80 12.96 -3.71 -5.68
CA PRO A 80 13.04 -3.65 -7.12
C PRO A 80 11.70 -3.26 -7.74
N LYS A 81 11.79 -2.59 -8.89
CA LYS A 81 10.65 -2.42 -9.80
C LYS A 81 10.09 -3.78 -10.23
N GLY A 82 8.81 -3.82 -10.59
CA GLY A 82 8.14 -5.04 -11.06
C GLY A 82 6.66 -5.06 -10.71
N GLU A 83 5.90 -5.84 -11.49
CA GLU A 83 4.47 -6.03 -11.27
C GLU A 83 4.21 -6.93 -10.06
N ARG A 84 3.17 -6.59 -9.30
CA ARG A 84 2.72 -7.31 -8.11
C ARG A 84 1.20 -7.22 -8.05
N GLY A 85 0.53 -8.30 -7.67
CA GLY A 85 -0.90 -8.26 -7.36
C GLY A 85 -1.18 -7.60 -6.00
N SER A 86 -0.27 -7.79 -5.04
CA SER A 86 -0.31 -7.16 -3.71
C SER A 86 1.10 -7.01 -3.16
N TYR A 87 1.31 -6.04 -2.28
CA TYR A 87 2.56 -5.85 -1.55
C TYR A 87 2.51 -6.65 -0.25
N GLN A 88 3.06 -7.87 -0.28
CA GLN A 88 3.13 -8.76 0.88
C GLN A 88 4.49 -8.57 1.56
N GLN A 89 4.52 -7.85 2.69
CA GLN A 89 5.77 -7.32 3.26
C GLN A 89 6.84 -8.39 3.53
N TRP A 90 6.45 -9.62 3.92
CA TRP A 90 7.38 -10.74 4.13
C TRP A 90 8.05 -11.24 2.84
N LYS A 91 7.44 -11.02 1.66
CA LYS A 91 8.06 -11.24 0.35
C LYS A 91 8.94 -10.07 -0.09
N GLU A 92 8.88 -8.96 0.64
CA GLU A 92 9.57 -7.72 0.32
C GLU A 92 10.72 -7.43 1.30
N ASN A 93 11.44 -8.47 1.73
CA ASN A 93 12.50 -8.38 2.76
C ASN A 93 12.05 -7.73 4.08
N ASN A 94 10.75 -7.83 4.40
CA ASN A 94 10.12 -7.17 5.53
C ASN A 94 10.18 -5.63 5.52
N ILE A 95 10.43 -5.03 4.36
CA ILE A 95 10.47 -3.58 4.18
C ILE A 95 9.04 -3.05 3.97
N PRO A 96 8.51 -2.17 4.83
CA PRO A 96 7.25 -1.49 4.58
C PRO A 96 7.43 -0.40 3.51
N PRO A 97 6.36 0.07 2.85
CA PRO A 97 6.42 1.32 2.11
C PRO A 97 6.81 2.45 3.07
N GLN A 98 7.86 3.21 2.74
CA GLN A 98 8.33 4.30 3.60
C GLN A 98 7.55 5.60 3.36
N VAL A 99 7.04 5.81 2.14
CA VAL A 99 6.26 7.01 1.81
C VAL A 99 4.90 6.59 1.27
N VAL A 100 3.84 7.19 1.81
CA VAL A 100 2.47 6.99 1.31
C VAL A 100 1.75 8.31 1.11
N PHE A 101 0.97 8.38 0.02
CA PHE A 101 0.10 9.50 -0.29
C PHE A 101 -1.35 9.05 -0.25
N GLU A 102 -2.22 9.91 0.27
CA GLU A 102 -3.67 9.80 0.22
C GLU A 102 -4.24 11.07 -0.44
N ILE A 103 -5.05 10.88 -1.47
CA ILE A 103 -5.61 11.95 -2.28
C ILE A 103 -7.08 12.08 -1.91
N LEU A 104 -7.44 13.24 -1.34
CA LEU A 104 -8.80 13.46 -0.87
C LEU A 104 -9.82 13.51 -2.02
N SER A 105 -10.96 12.91 -1.76
CA SER A 105 -12.20 12.92 -2.51
C SER A 105 -13.33 13.45 -1.61
N PRO A 106 -14.49 13.84 -2.18
CA PRO A 106 -15.67 14.21 -1.38
C PRO A 106 -16.17 13.10 -0.43
N GLY A 107 -15.81 11.84 -0.68
CA GLY A 107 -16.22 10.69 0.14
C GLY A 107 -15.34 10.46 1.37
N ASN A 108 -14.14 11.05 1.43
CA ASN A 108 -13.24 10.83 2.55
C ASN A 108 -13.74 11.52 3.82
N THR A 109 -13.63 10.82 4.94
CA THR A 109 -14.02 11.33 6.26
C THR A 109 -12.79 11.51 7.15
N GLN A 110 -12.83 12.47 8.07
CA GLN A 110 -11.74 12.68 9.03
C GLN A 110 -11.43 11.40 9.83
N THR A 111 -12.47 10.66 10.23
CA THR A 111 -12.33 9.39 10.96
C THR A 111 -11.57 8.34 10.16
N GLU A 112 -11.86 8.22 8.86
CA GLU A 112 -11.12 7.30 7.98
C GLU A 112 -9.66 7.73 7.82
N MET A 113 -9.40 9.02 7.61
CA MET A 113 -8.05 9.55 7.47
C MET A 113 -7.22 9.37 8.75
N THR A 114 -7.83 9.54 9.93
CA THR A 114 -7.17 9.25 11.21
C THR A 114 -6.88 7.75 11.36
N ARG A 115 -7.79 6.87 10.94
CA ARG A 115 -7.55 5.41 10.96
C ARG A 115 -6.37 5.03 10.06
N LYS A 116 -6.29 5.60 8.86
CA LYS A 116 -5.19 5.40 7.91
C LYS A 116 -3.86 5.87 8.52
N LEU A 117 -3.82 7.08 9.09
CA LEU A 117 -2.64 7.59 9.80
C LEU A 117 -2.14 6.62 10.88
N LEU A 118 -3.04 6.14 11.75
CA LEU A 118 -2.67 5.21 12.83
C LEU A 118 -2.22 3.84 12.30
N PHE A 119 -2.76 3.40 11.15
CA PHE A 119 -2.29 2.19 10.48
C PHE A 119 -0.87 2.39 9.95
N TYR A 120 -0.62 3.50 9.25
CA TYR A 120 0.68 3.82 8.66
C TYR A 120 1.77 3.99 9.72
N ASP A 121 1.48 4.72 10.80
CA ASP A 121 2.36 4.87 11.96
C ASP A 121 2.71 3.51 12.60
N ARG A 122 1.70 2.66 12.81
CA ARG A 122 1.89 1.33 13.41
C ARG A 122 2.81 0.43 12.60
N TYR A 123 2.74 0.50 11.27
CA TYR A 123 3.45 -0.43 10.37
C TYR A 123 4.70 0.17 9.74
N GLY A 124 5.17 1.32 10.22
CA GLY A 124 6.48 1.86 9.92
C GLY A 124 6.57 2.66 8.63
N VAL A 125 5.47 3.28 8.19
CA VAL A 125 5.54 4.35 7.19
C VAL A 125 6.27 5.55 7.82
N GLU A 126 7.25 6.08 7.12
CA GLU A 126 8.09 7.19 7.60
C GLU A 126 7.49 8.56 7.20
N GLU A 127 6.89 8.64 6.02
CA GLU A 127 6.26 9.86 5.51
C GLU A 127 4.83 9.61 5.03
N TYR A 128 3.90 10.39 5.57
CA TYR A 128 2.49 10.33 5.22
C TYR A 128 1.97 11.68 4.72
N TYR A 129 1.56 11.72 3.45
CA TYR A 129 1.05 12.92 2.81
C TYR A 129 -0.44 12.82 2.53
N ILE A 130 -1.18 13.86 2.90
CA ILE A 130 -2.58 14.05 2.47
C ILE A 130 -2.60 15.19 1.45
N TYR A 131 -3.03 14.88 0.23
CA TYR A 131 -3.21 15.88 -0.82
C TYR A 131 -4.69 16.19 -0.99
N ASN A 132 -5.06 17.48 -0.97
CA ASN A 132 -6.43 17.92 -1.22
C ASN A 132 -6.55 18.58 -2.62
N PRO A 133 -7.12 17.89 -3.62
CA PRO A 133 -7.35 18.42 -4.97
C PRO A 133 -8.29 19.63 -5.05
N HIS A 134 -9.00 19.96 -3.97
CA HIS A 134 -9.97 21.04 -3.91
C HIS A 134 -9.45 22.29 -3.20
N SER A 135 -8.27 22.22 -2.58
CA SER A 135 -7.64 23.37 -1.92
C SER A 135 -6.61 24.09 -2.80
N ALA A 136 -6.43 23.68 -4.06
CA ALA A 136 -5.67 24.47 -5.02
C ALA A 136 -6.43 25.78 -5.31
N PRO A 137 -5.74 26.93 -5.37
CA PRO A 137 -6.36 28.23 -5.61
C PRO A 137 -7.10 28.32 -6.95
#